data_AF-A0A7C7WSU4-F1
#
_entry.id   AF-A0A7C7WSU4-F1
#
_cell.length_a   1.000
_cell.length_b   1.000
_cell.length_c   1.000
_cell.angle_alpha   90.00
_cell.angle_beta   90.00
_cell.angle_gamma   90.00
#
_symmetry.space_group_name_H-M   'P 1'
#
loop_
_entity.id
_entity.type
_entity.pdbx_description
1 polymer ?
#
loop_
_entity_poly.entity_id
_entity_poly.type
_entity_poly.pdbx_seq_one_letter_code
_entity_poly.pdbx_strand_id
1 'polypeptide(L)' 'MTPHENQVINALIASRQPGFSMPSEFYNDPLVYRADVERIWQRGWLFVGHTCQIPNPGDYFTF' A
#
# COMPACT_ATOMS: atom_id res chain seq x y z
N MET A 1 -12.11 -4.33 -6.28
CA MET A 1 -11.87 -5.79 -6.25
C MET A 1 -13.15 -6.62 -6.34
N THR A 2 -13.10 -7.74 -7.05
CA THR A 2 -14.19 -8.73 -7.12
C THR A 2 -14.26 -9.58 -5.84
N PRO A 3 -15.40 -10.24 -5.55
CA PRO A 3 -15.49 -11.17 -4.43
C PRO A 3 -14.46 -12.30 -4.48
N HIS A 4 -14.15 -12.80 -5.67
CA HIS A 4 -13.13 -13.83 -5.88
C HIS A 4 -11.72 -13.33 -5.54
N GLU A 5 -11.36 -12.14 -6.02
CA GLU A 5 -10.07 -11.49 -5.71
C GLU A 5 -9.89 -11.28 -4.19
N ASN A 6 -10.96 -10.90 -3.49
CA ASN A 6 -10.94 -10.78 -2.03
C ASN A 6 -10.65 -12.12 -1.35
N GLN A 7 -11.23 -13.21 -1.83
CA GLN A 7 -10.99 -14.55 -1.29
C GLN A 7 -9.54 -14.98 -1.49
N VAL A 8 -8.97 -14.75 -2.69
CA VAL A 8 -7.56 -15.06 -3.00
C VAL A 8 -6.62 -14.31 -2.05
N ILE A 9 -6.80 -13.00 -1.88
CA ILE A 9 -5.95 -12.21 -0.98
C ILE A 9 -6.10 -12.65 0.47
N ASN A 10 -7.32 -12.92 0.94
CA ASN A 10 -7.52 -13.38 2.32
C ASN A 10 -6.86 -14.74 2.57
N ALA A 11 -6.93 -15.66 1.60
CA ALA A 11 -6.23 -16.94 1.68
C ALA A 11 -4.70 -16.77 1.72
N LEU A 12 -4.17 -15.85 0.91
CA LEU A 12 -2.74 -15.53 0.88
C LEU A 12 -2.26 -14.87 2.19
N ILE A 13 -3.06 -14.00 2.80
CA ILE A 13 -2.77 -13.44 4.12
C ILE A 13 -2.73 -14.56 5.18
N ALA A 14 -3.70 -15.49 5.12
CA ALA A 14 -3.79 -16.60 6.06
C ALA A 14 -2.64 -17.62 5.92
N SER A 15 -1.95 -17.69 4.78
CA SER A 15 -0.82 -18.61 4.56
C SER A 15 0.50 -18.12 5.15
N ARG A 16 0.56 -16.89 5.70
CA ARG A 16 1.76 -16.34 6.35
C ARG A 16 2.23 -17.24 7.50
N GLN A 17 3.50 -17.63 7.46
CA GLN A 17 4.14 -18.37 8.55
C GLN A 17 4.88 -17.43 9.51
N PRO A 18 4.65 -17.50 10.84
CA PRO A 18 5.40 -16.73 11.83
C PRO A 18 6.91 -17.01 11.76
N GLY A 19 7.73 -15.98 11.94
CA GLY A 19 9.20 -16.09 11.87
C GLY A 19 9.78 -16.09 10.45
N PHE A 20 8.94 -16.11 9.41
CA PHE A 20 9.33 -15.98 8.02
C PHE A 20 8.82 -14.66 7.42
N SER A 21 9.36 -14.28 6.26
CA SER A 21 8.82 -13.19 5.44
C SER A 21 7.43 -13.52 4.90
N MET A 22 6.80 -12.55 4.23
CA MET A 22 5.54 -12.79 3.54
C MET A 22 5.73 -13.74 2.33
N PRO A 23 4.66 -14.41 1.87
CA PRO A 23 4.65 -15.10 0.58
C PRO A 23 5.14 -14.21 -0.57
N SER A 24 5.77 -14.82 -1.57
CA SER A 24 6.43 -14.11 -2.67
C SER A 24 5.52 -13.15 -3.45
N GLU A 25 4.24 -13.48 -3.52
CA GLU A 25 3.17 -12.80 -4.21
C GLU A 25 2.92 -11.40 -3.61
N PHE A 26 3.19 -11.21 -2.31
CA PHE A 26 3.13 -9.87 -1.70
C PHE A 26 4.16 -8.89 -2.26
N TYR A 27 5.15 -9.36 -3.01
CA TYR A 27 6.22 -8.53 -3.55
C TYR A 27 6.15 -8.35 -5.06
N ASN A 28 5.42 -9.20 -5.78
CA ASN A 28 5.44 -9.21 -7.25
C ASN A 28 4.09 -9.47 -7.93
N ASP A 29 3.04 -9.83 -7.20
CA ASP A 29 1.73 -10.10 -7.80
C ASP A 29 0.95 -8.80 -8.05
N PRO A 30 0.52 -8.51 -9.30
CA PRO A 30 -0.25 -7.31 -9.63
C PRO A 30 -1.59 -7.19 -8.88
N LEU A 31 -2.24 -8.32 -8.54
CA LEU A 31 -3.47 -8.34 -7.76
C LEU A 31 -3.21 -7.82 -6.34
N VAL A 32 -2.11 -8.26 -5.72
CA VAL A 32 -1.74 -7.82 -4.36
C VAL A 32 -1.35 -6.34 -4.38
N TYR A 33 -0.54 -5.91 -5.35
CA TYR A 33 -0.18 -4.50 -5.50
C TYR A 33 -1.41 -3.59 -5.63
N ARG A 34 -2.37 -3.96 -6.50
CA ARG A 34 -3.60 -3.18 -6.66
C ARG A 34 -4.40 -3.11 -5.35
N ALA A 35 -4.47 -4.21 -4.61
CA ALA A 35 -5.15 -4.23 -3.32
C ALA A 35 -4.46 -3.36 -2.28
N ASP A 36 -3.13 -3.34 -2.23
CA ASP A 36 -2.36 -2.44 -1.36
C ASP A 36 -2.66 -0.97 -1.69
N VAL A 37 -2.69 -0.62 -2.98
CA VAL A 37 -3.04 0.73 -3.41
C VAL A 37 -4.45 1.12 -2.97
N GLU A 38 -5.46 0.28 -3.26
CA GLU A 38 -6.87 0.56 -2.95
C GLU A 38 -7.19 0.61 -1.45
N ARG A 39 -6.50 -0.20 -0.64
CA ARG A 39 -6.87 -0.45 0.76
C ARG A 39 -5.93 0.23 1.75
N ILE A 40 -4.67 0.41 1.40
CA ILE A 40 -3.65 0.99 2.28
C ILE A 40 -3.32 2.40 1.79
N TRP A 41 -2.81 2.56 0.57
CA TRP A 41 -2.32 3.86 0.11
C TRP A 41 -3.42 4.91 -0.05
N GLN A 42 -4.56 4.55 -0.64
CA GLN A 42 -5.69 5.48 -0.84
C GLN A 42 -6.47 5.81 0.44
N ARG A 43 -6.20 5.10 1.54
CA ARG A 43 -6.96 5.23 2.80
C ARG A 43 -6.09 5.65 3.99
N GLY A 44 -4.78 5.42 3.90
CA GLY A 44 -3.81 5.74 4.93
C GLY A 44 -3.34 7.19 4.84
N TRP A 45 -2.82 7.68 5.96
CA TRP A 45 -2.09 8.94 5.97
C TRP A 45 -0.75 8.77 5.24
N LEU A 46 -0.55 9.59 4.20
CA LEU A 46 0.70 9.64 3.46
C LEU A 46 1.51 10.84 3.91
N PHE A 47 2.73 10.58 4.37
CA PHE A 47 3.69 11.64 4.62
C PHE A 47 4.18 12.18 3.27
N VAL A 48 3.99 13.48 3.05
CA VAL A 48 4.27 14.14 1.77
C VAL A 48 5.46 15.10 1.86
N GLY A 49 5.71 15.69 3.02
CA GLY A 49 6.85 16.58 3.22
C GLY A 49 6.81 17.34 4.53
N HIS A 50 7.87 18.11 4.76
CA HIS A 50 8.04 18.98 5.91
C HIS A 50 7.62 20.42 5.60
N THR A 51 7.18 21.14 6.63
CA THR A 51 6.83 22.56 6.55
C THR A 51 8.00 23.44 6.09
N CYS A 52 9.24 23.07 6.42
CA CYS A 52 10.44 23.79 6.00
C CYS A 52 10.72 23.70 4.49
N GLN A 53 10.03 22.83 3.74
CA GLN A 53 10.12 22.76 2.28
C GLN A 53 9.30 23.85 1.58
N ILE A 54 8.36 24.50 2.29
CA ILE A 54 7.49 25.56 1.77
C ILE A 54 7.42 26.77 2.73
N PRO A 55 8.56 27.41 3.07
CA PRO A 55 8.60 28.42 4.12
C PRO A 55 7.93 29.74 3.74
N ASN A 56 7.78 30.06 2.45
CA ASN A 56 7.27 31.35 1.98
C ASN A 56 5.90 31.23 1.28
N PRO A 57 5.13 32.34 1.22
CA PRO A 57 3.90 32.38 0.43
C PRO A 57 4.17 32.10 -1.06
N GLY A 58 3.44 31.15 -1.62
CA GLY A 58 3.56 30.74 -3.02
C GLY A 58 4.47 29.54 -3.27
N ASP A 59 5.21 29.07 -2.25
CA ASP A 59 6.00 27.86 -2.36
C ASP A 59 5.07 26.62 -2.45
N TYR A 60 5.32 25.75 -3.43
CA TYR A 60 4.61 24.48 -3.59
C TYR A 60 5.56 23.41 -4.11
N PHE A 61 5.21 22.13 -3.87
CA PHE A 61 5.86 21.00 -4.50
C PHE A 61 4.82 19.92 -4.84
N THR A 62 5.19 19.04 -5.76
CA THR A 62 4.35 17.94 -6.24
C THR A 62 5.01 16.61 -5.93
N PHE A 63 4.19 15.58 -5.71
CA PHE A 63 4.60 14.21 -5.34
C PHE A 63 3.75 13.19 -6.11
#